data_AF-A0A6C0F7H6-F1
#
_entry.id   AF-A0A6C0F7H6-F1
#
_cell.length_a   1.000
_cell.length_b   1.000
_cell.length_c   1.000
_cell.angle_alpha   90.00
_cell.angle_beta   90.00
_cell.angle_gamma   90.00
#
_symmetry.space_group_name_H-M   'P 1'
#
loop_
_entity.id
_entity.type
_entity.pdbx_description
1 polymer ?
#
loop_
_entity_poly.entity_id
_entity_poly.type
_entity_poly.pdbx_seq_one_letter_code
_entity_poly.pdbx_strand_id
1 'polypeptide(L)'
;MKPLFIPINHEYLEDFDWWHACHLFQDIDFLLDHEDKLKWETLSTNMAAVEYLGKNQDKIWWNELSSNKNPKAIALLRENIDKLITGSKFDCLKLFENETKEAAELSKEILANFKPGGKYYFISNKDCFTCHHVAGVSKCPDCVRRNWISISSNKYMISLIEEFVRSKEFKDFFWVRKGNENFQHEMQIKFMGKLATNSAITPYLISEITNFFWFCLDKIDDRTIEWDQNTYYYDEPPGLSILQPFFQGFIQGKNKKLIEVMNTYLKNTTSMECMFQIVDKAEFYDVIDEFIDAIEKNVYMFNDESNSSLNYNDYNNLVSRFWFTLSCVHDPRIIDIFNKNIEFINKLDSFNPNREIWHELSSNPFAISLLYRFPQHVQYYSALQNPNKEIIFFLMKNFEKIPWEEIVENHPILDLDKYYTYKEKTTIRNNENPDDGNDSINSETTWLSEEEEETFYINNLIFPEQNRFENRYTSGLNFMKNVKNLYNRGFKNETMRRFLYEVNSIDFLQNNFHCIDPSCVVDYKDCMIRAIYYKLDYENMRKNNAIFNEELMSYVFNPERISRFAKQYNVEFMDIINTLD
;
A
#
# COMPACT_ATOMS: atom_id res chain seq x y z
N MET A 1 19.36 -17.59 25.71
CA MET A 1 19.22 -16.21 26.23
C MET A 1 17.88 -15.69 25.72
N LYS A 2 16.96 -15.29 26.61
CA LYS A 2 15.87 -14.40 26.18
C LYS A 2 16.51 -13.07 25.72
N PRO A 3 16.01 -12.39 24.69
CA PRO A 3 16.47 -11.04 24.40
C PRO A 3 16.28 -10.20 25.66
N LEU A 4 17.31 -9.43 26.06
CA LEU A 4 17.13 -8.38 27.05
C LEU A 4 16.21 -7.34 26.40
N PHE A 5 14.94 -7.35 26.78
CA PHE A 5 14.02 -6.28 26.43
C PHE A 5 14.54 -5.00 27.10
N ILE A 6 14.78 -3.97 26.29
CA ILE A 6 15.02 -2.63 26.81
C ILE A 6 13.68 -2.21 27.44
N PRO A 7 13.62 -1.87 28.73
CA PRO A 7 12.37 -1.37 29.31
C PRO A 7 11.97 -0.12 28.53
N ILE A 8 10.87 -0.22 27.78
CA ILE A 8 10.26 0.92 27.11
C ILE A 8 9.84 1.87 28.24
N ASN A 9 10.36 3.10 28.23
CA ASN A 9 10.06 4.07 29.26
C ASN A 9 8.55 4.37 29.26
N HIS A 10 7.94 4.56 30.43
CA HIS A 10 6.48 4.72 30.59
C HIS A 10 5.91 5.84 29.71
N GLU A 11 6.70 6.87 29.42
CA GLU A 11 6.31 8.00 28.56
C GLU A 11 6.04 7.59 27.10
N TYR A 12 6.70 6.54 26.57
CA TYR A 12 6.44 6.06 25.21
C TYR A 12 5.17 5.22 25.08
N LEU A 13 4.61 4.77 26.20
CA LEU A 13 3.38 3.97 26.21
C LEU A 13 2.10 4.82 26.21
N GLU A 14 2.23 6.14 26.42
CA GLU A 14 1.08 7.07 26.38
C GLU A 14 0.55 7.24 24.96
N ASP A 15 1.44 7.36 23.97
CA ASP A 15 1.11 7.51 22.54
C ASP A 15 1.18 6.17 21.77
N PHE A 16 1.33 5.05 22.48
CA PHE A 16 1.45 3.73 21.86
C PHE A 16 0.13 3.29 21.22
N ASP A 17 0.17 2.85 19.96
CA ASP A 17 -1.01 2.34 19.27
C ASP A 17 -1.40 0.94 19.78
N TRP A 18 -2.17 0.94 20.86
CA TRP A 18 -2.71 -0.26 21.48
C TRP A 18 -3.66 -1.04 20.56
N TRP A 19 -4.30 -0.39 19.58
CA TRP A 19 -5.20 -1.09 18.66
C TRP A 19 -4.40 -1.98 17.71
N HIS A 20 -3.39 -1.42 17.04
CA HIS A 20 -2.50 -2.19 16.16
C HIS A 20 -1.73 -3.27 16.95
N ALA A 21 -1.25 -2.94 18.14
CA ALA A 21 -0.56 -3.92 18.99
C ALA A 21 -1.48 -5.08 19.38
N CYS A 22 -2.72 -4.82 19.79
CA CYS A 22 -3.69 -5.87 20.11
C CYS A 22 -3.93 -6.81 18.91
N HIS A 23 -3.94 -6.28 17.68
CA HIS A 23 -4.22 -7.06 16.49
C HIS A 23 -3.04 -7.94 16.05
N LEU A 24 -1.81 -7.39 16.05
CA LEU A 24 -0.66 -7.99 15.38
C LEU A 24 0.43 -8.54 16.31
N PHE A 25 0.50 -8.10 17.58
CA PHE A 25 1.60 -8.52 18.45
C PHE A 25 1.51 -10.00 18.81
N GLN A 26 2.67 -10.67 18.78
CA GLN A 26 2.81 -12.07 19.17
C GLN A 26 3.12 -12.24 20.65
N ASP A 27 3.69 -11.21 21.29
CA ASP A 27 4.01 -11.22 22.72
C ASP A 27 2.76 -10.91 23.54
N ILE A 28 1.97 -11.96 23.79
CA ILE A 28 0.73 -11.84 24.56
C ILE A 28 1.03 -11.45 26.01
N ASP A 29 2.16 -11.86 26.58
CA ASP A 29 2.52 -11.50 27.95
C ASP A 29 2.71 -9.97 28.08
N PHE A 30 3.40 -9.33 27.12
CA PHE A 30 3.54 -7.86 27.08
C PHE A 30 2.18 -7.13 27.00
N LEU A 31 1.27 -7.62 26.16
CA LEU A 31 -0.07 -7.04 26.05
C LEU A 31 -0.82 -7.15 27.37
N LEU A 32 -0.74 -8.31 28.03
CA LEU A 32 -1.43 -8.56 29.29
C LEU A 32 -0.84 -7.78 30.47
N ASP A 33 0.44 -7.40 30.43
CA ASP A 33 1.04 -6.47 31.40
C ASP A 33 0.38 -5.07 31.37
N HIS A 34 -0.37 -4.75 30.31
CA HIS A 34 -1.08 -3.49 30.11
C HIS A 34 -2.57 -3.71 29.83
N GLU A 35 -3.18 -4.63 30.58
CA GLU A 35 -4.57 -5.07 30.40
C GLU A 35 -5.60 -3.93 30.31
N ASP A 36 -5.38 -2.82 31.03
CA ASP A 36 -6.25 -1.65 31.06
C ASP A 36 -6.33 -0.89 29.73
N LYS A 37 -5.34 -1.10 28.85
CA LYS A 37 -5.26 -0.50 27.51
C LYS A 37 -5.83 -1.40 26.42
N LEU A 38 -6.07 -2.68 26.73
CA LEU A 38 -6.46 -3.67 25.72
C LEU A 38 -7.92 -3.50 25.30
N LYS A 39 -8.12 -3.48 23.98
CA LYS A 39 -9.43 -3.69 23.37
C LYS A 39 -9.64 -5.18 23.13
N TRP A 40 -10.42 -5.83 24.00
CA TRP A 40 -10.70 -7.28 23.92
C TRP A 40 -11.33 -7.74 22.61
N GLU A 41 -12.09 -6.86 21.95
CA GLU A 41 -12.64 -7.10 20.61
C GLU A 41 -11.51 -7.31 19.59
N THR A 42 -10.51 -6.42 19.58
CA THR A 42 -9.34 -6.52 18.70
C THR A 42 -8.47 -7.71 19.06
N LEU A 43 -8.24 -7.96 20.36
CA LEU A 43 -7.44 -9.11 20.79
C LEU A 43 -8.08 -10.45 20.39
N SER A 44 -9.42 -10.51 20.26
CA SER A 44 -10.12 -11.71 19.79
C SER A 44 -9.78 -12.08 18.34
N THR A 45 -9.38 -11.12 17.50
CA THR A 45 -8.92 -11.39 16.12
C THR A 45 -7.44 -11.81 16.06
N ASN A 46 -6.67 -11.58 17.13
CA ASN A 46 -5.24 -11.92 17.19
C ASN A 46 -5.02 -13.43 17.26
N MET A 47 -4.26 -13.97 16.30
CA MET A 47 -3.98 -15.40 16.20
C MET A 47 -3.14 -15.97 17.35
N ALA A 48 -2.27 -15.15 17.96
CA ALA A 48 -1.40 -15.55 19.07
C ALA A 48 -2.16 -15.58 20.41
N ALA A 49 -3.21 -14.76 20.56
CA ALA A 49 -4.01 -14.66 21.77
C ALA A 49 -4.95 -15.85 22.02
N VAL A 50 -5.19 -16.69 21.00
CA VAL A 50 -6.23 -17.74 21.02
C VAL A 50 -6.09 -18.73 22.18
N GLU A 51 -4.87 -19.09 22.57
CA GLU A 51 -4.69 -20.00 23.72
C GLU A 51 -5.04 -19.33 25.05
N TYR A 52 -4.69 -18.05 25.22
CA TYR A 52 -5.06 -17.28 26.39
C TYR A 52 -6.57 -17.06 26.46
N LEU A 53 -7.19 -16.69 25.34
CA LEU A 53 -8.63 -16.48 25.22
C LEU A 53 -9.40 -17.77 25.53
N GLY A 54 -8.94 -18.93 25.05
CA GLY A 54 -9.54 -20.22 25.37
C GLY A 54 -9.61 -20.55 26.86
N LYS A 55 -8.66 -20.03 27.66
CA LYS A 55 -8.64 -20.16 29.13
C LYS A 55 -9.47 -19.09 29.84
N ASN A 56 -9.81 -17.99 29.17
CA ASN A 56 -10.48 -16.81 29.72
C ASN A 56 -11.68 -16.40 28.83
N GLN A 57 -12.65 -17.32 28.67
CA GLN A 57 -13.72 -17.18 27.68
C GLN A 57 -14.69 -16.02 27.96
N ASP A 58 -14.71 -15.49 29.19
CA ASP A 58 -15.47 -14.31 29.58
C ASP A 58 -14.96 -13.02 28.92
N LYS A 59 -13.71 -13.01 28.45
CA LYS A 59 -13.06 -11.90 27.74
C LYS A 59 -13.20 -11.99 26.22
N ILE A 60 -13.80 -13.07 25.70
CA ILE A 60 -13.93 -13.31 24.27
C ILE A 60 -15.06 -12.48 23.68
N TRP A 61 -14.74 -11.77 22.60
CA TRP A 61 -15.73 -11.23 21.69
C TRP A 61 -15.99 -12.23 20.57
N TRP A 62 -17.03 -13.05 20.73
CA TRP A 62 -17.26 -14.23 19.89
C TRP A 62 -17.42 -13.94 18.39
N ASN A 63 -18.02 -12.81 18.04
CA ASN A 63 -18.12 -12.38 16.63
C ASN A 63 -16.74 -12.06 16.05
N GLU A 64 -15.89 -11.36 16.80
CA GLU A 64 -14.52 -11.04 16.40
C GLU A 64 -13.64 -12.29 16.34
N LEU A 65 -13.78 -13.20 17.30
CA LEU A 65 -13.09 -14.48 17.26
C LEU A 65 -13.44 -15.28 15.98
N SER A 66 -14.63 -15.07 15.39
CA SER A 66 -15.05 -15.77 14.18
C SER A 66 -14.36 -15.33 12.89
N SER A 67 -13.75 -14.14 12.84
CA SER A 67 -12.84 -13.76 11.75
C SER A 67 -11.41 -14.28 11.96
N ASN A 68 -11.08 -14.79 13.16
CA ASN A 68 -9.76 -15.32 13.47
C ASN A 68 -9.48 -16.59 12.65
N LYS A 69 -8.38 -16.58 11.88
CA LYS A 69 -8.01 -17.68 10.97
C LYS A 69 -7.27 -18.83 11.66
N ASN A 70 -7.03 -18.74 12.98
CA ASN A 70 -6.41 -19.81 13.75
C ASN A 70 -7.39 -21.00 13.93
N PRO A 71 -7.03 -22.24 13.54
CA PRO A 71 -7.90 -23.41 13.70
C PRO A 71 -8.36 -23.65 15.14
N LYS A 72 -7.56 -23.27 16.14
CA LYS A 72 -7.95 -23.37 17.57
C LYS A 72 -9.09 -22.41 17.92
N ALA A 73 -9.15 -21.24 17.28
CA ALA A 73 -10.25 -20.28 17.47
C ALA A 73 -11.55 -20.85 16.92
N ILE A 74 -11.49 -21.47 15.73
CA ILE A 74 -12.64 -22.13 15.12
C ILE A 74 -13.12 -23.35 15.95
N ALA A 75 -12.18 -24.14 16.49
CA ALA A 75 -12.52 -25.22 17.42
C ALA A 75 -13.25 -24.70 18.67
N LEU A 76 -12.75 -23.60 19.25
CA LEU A 76 -13.36 -22.95 20.41
C LEU A 76 -14.77 -22.42 20.10
N LEU A 77 -14.97 -21.83 18.92
CA LEU A 77 -16.29 -21.40 18.42
C LEU A 77 -17.25 -22.58 18.27
N ARG A 78 -16.77 -23.72 17.76
CA ARG A 78 -17.57 -24.94 17.59
C ARG A 78 -18.04 -25.51 18.94
N GLU A 79 -17.19 -25.47 19.97
CA GLU A 79 -17.54 -25.89 21.33
C GLU A 79 -18.54 -24.95 22.01
N ASN A 80 -18.56 -23.67 21.63
CA ASN A 80 -19.36 -22.62 22.23
C ASN A 80 -20.31 -21.97 21.21
N ILE A 81 -20.90 -22.79 20.34
CA ILE A 81 -21.75 -22.33 19.23
C ILE A 81 -22.96 -21.50 19.72
N ASP A 82 -23.42 -21.75 20.94
CA ASP A 82 -24.46 -20.95 21.59
C ASP A 82 -24.01 -19.51 21.82
N LYS A 83 -22.74 -19.24 22.11
CA LYS A 83 -22.23 -17.87 22.30
C LYS A 83 -22.26 -17.04 21.02
N LEU A 84 -22.03 -17.70 19.90
CA LEU A 84 -22.13 -17.09 18.58
C LEU A 84 -23.60 -16.80 18.20
N ILE A 85 -24.54 -17.66 18.63
CA ILE A 85 -25.94 -17.65 18.13
C ILE A 85 -26.94 -17.02 19.10
N THR A 86 -26.70 -17.09 20.41
CA THR A 86 -27.58 -16.53 21.46
C THR A 86 -27.38 -15.04 21.66
N GLY A 87 -26.27 -14.48 21.14
CA GLY A 87 -26.10 -13.05 20.96
C GLY A 87 -27.07 -12.57 19.89
N SER A 88 -28.32 -12.32 20.27
CA SER A 88 -29.37 -11.80 19.37
C SER A 88 -29.08 -10.41 18.78
N LYS A 89 -27.86 -9.92 18.97
CA LYS A 89 -27.29 -8.65 18.51
C LYS A 89 -26.29 -8.82 17.35
N PHE A 90 -25.76 -10.02 17.08
CA PHE A 90 -24.64 -10.17 16.16
C PHE A 90 -24.90 -11.25 15.09
N ASP A 91 -24.69 -10.85 13.85
CA ASP A 91 -24.85 -11.63 12.62
C ASP A 91 -23.59 -12.49 12.40
N CYS A 92 -23.71 -13.71 11.87
CA CYS A 92 -22.57 -14.62 11.67
C CYS A 92 -21.65 -14.21 10.49
N LEU A 93 -21.71 -12.94 10.06
CA LEU A 93 -21.05 -12.44 8.85
C LEU A 93 -19.53 -12.69 8.88
N LYS A 94 -18.89 -12.40 10.02
CA LYS A 94 -17.44 -12.59 10.20
C LYS A 94 -17.03 -14.06 10.05
N LEU A 95 -17.84 -15.00 10.55
CA LEU A 95 -17.62 -16.42 10.34
C LEU A 95 -17.78 -16.81 8.87
N PHE A 96 -18.79 -16.25 8.19
CA PHE A 96 -19.08 -16.55 6.79
C PHE A 96 -18.02 -16.02 5.84
N GLU A 97 -17.44 -14.86 6.15
CA GLU A 97 -16.32 -14.24 5.43
C GLU A 97 -14.98 -14.94 5.71
N ASN A 98 -14.86 -15.69 6.81
CA ASN A 98 -13.64 -16.41 7.16
C ASN A 98 -13.31 -17.51 6.14
N GLU A 99 -12.29 -17.27 5.33
CA GLU A 99 -11.88 -18.13 4.23
C GLU A 99 -11.07 -19.37 4.64
N THR A 100 -11.15 -19.80 5.90
CA THR A 100 -10.58 -21.09 6.34
C THR A 100 -11.53 -22.24 6.10
N LYS A 101 -10.98 -23.44 5.92
CA LYS A 101 -11.77 -24.65 5.68
C LYS A 101 -12.63 -24.99 6.90
N GLU A 102 -12.05 -24.84 8.09
CA GLU A 102 -12.66 -25.12 9.38
C GLU A 102 -13.85 -24.17 9.63
N ALA A 103 -13.71 -22.88 9.32
CA ALA A 103 -14.80 -21.91 9.44
C ALA A 103 -15.93 -22.21 8.46
N ALA A 104 -15.62 -22.62 7.23
CA ALA A 104 -16.62 -23.05 6.26
C ALA A 104 -17.36 -24.33 6.71
N GLU A 105 -16.68 -25.28 7.35
CA GLU A 105 -17.32 -26.46 7.94
C GLU A 105 -18.27 -26.06 9.09
N LEU A 106 -17.81 -25.19 10.00
CA LEU A 106 -18.67 -24.68 11.08
C LEU A 106 -19.86 -23.89 10.54
N SER A 107 -19.66 -23.08 9.49
CA SER A 107 -20.74 -22.36 8.80
C SER A 107 -21.79 -23.33 8.25
N LYS A 108 -21.37 -24.46 7.65
CA LYS A 108 -22.29 -25.51 7.18
C LYS A 108 -23.04 -26.17 8.34
N GLU A 109 -22.39 -26.42 9.47
CA GLU A 109 -23.03 -26.95 10.68
C GLU A 109 -24.11 -25.99 11.22
N ILE A 110 -23.81 -24.69 11.28
CA ILE A 110 -24.77 -23.65 11.71
C ILE A 110 -25.97 -23.62 10.75
N LEU A 111 -25.72 -23.57 9.44
CA LEU A 111 -26.76 -23.58 8.42
C LEU A 111 -27.61 -24.86 8.46
N ALA A 112 -27.03 -26.01 8.83
CA ALA A 112 -27.75 -27.27 8.96
C ALA A 112 -28.67 -27.30 10.19
N ASN A 113 -28.20 -26.77 11.32
CA ASN A 113 -28.83 -26.90 12.64
C ASN A 113 -29.86 -25.79 12.94
N PHE A 114 -29.69 -24.60 12.39
CA PHE A 114 -30.50 -23.43 12.75
C PHE A 114 -31.45 -23.02 11.63
N LYS A 115 -32.40 -23.91 11.31
CA LYS A 115 -33.39 -23.76 10.23
C LYS A 115 -34.81 -23.47 10.73
N PRO A 116 -35.13 -22.28 11.25
CA PRO A 116 -36.51 -21.85 11.15
C PRO A 116 -36.72 -21.45 9.67
N GLY A 117 -37.59 -22.12 8.93
CA GLY A 117 -38.03 -21.64 7.60
C GLY A 117 -37.57 -22.35 6.33
N GLY A 118 -36.56 -23.23 6.34
CA GLY A 118 -36.18 -24.04 5.16
C GLY A 118 -34.66 -24.25 4.98
N LYS A 119 -34.24 -24.78 3.82
CA LYS A 119 -32.84 -25.17 3.56
C LYS A 119 -31.85 -24.00 3.49
N TYR A 120 -32.26 -22.83 3.00
CA TYR A 120 -31.40 -21.68 2.71
C TYR A 120 -31.74 -20.43 3.55
N TYR A 121 -32.38 -20.62 4.71
CA TYR A 121 -32.80 -19.55 5.61
C TYR A 121 -31.78 -19.37 6.75
N PHE A 122 -31.64 -18.12 7.22
CA PHE A 122 -30.76 -17.75 8.34
C PHE A 122 -31.55 -17.31 9.56
N ILE A 123 -30.94 -17.42 10.74
CA ILE A 123 -31.49 -16.87 11.98
C ILE A 123 -31.62 -15.35 11.83
N SER A 124 -32.78 -14.79 12.20
CA SER A 124 -33.04 -13.35 12.11
C SER A 124 -32.25 -12.57 13.16
N ASN A 125 -31.64 -11.45 12.75
CA ASN A 125 -31.09 -10.45 13.65
C ASN A 125 -32.24 -9.67 14.33
N LYS A 126 -32.29 -9.65 15.67
CA LYS A 126 -33.38 -8.96 16.40
C LYS A 126 -33.31 -7.44 16.28
N ASP A 127 -32.15 -6.88 15.96
CA ASP A 127 -31.92 -5.43 15.81
C ASP A 127 -32.14 -4.93 14.38
N CYS A 128 -32.46 -5.83 13.45
CA CYS A 128 -32.83 -5.43 12.10
C CYS A 128 -34.21 -4.74 12.13
N PHE A 129 -34.25 -3.46 11.74
CA PHE A 129 -35.49 -2.67 11.65
C PHE A 129 -36.57 -3.37 10.82
N THR A 130 -36.18 -4.04 9.74
CA THR A 130 -37.06 -4.86 8.90
C THR A 130 -37.54 -6.14 9.63
N CYS A 131 -36.69 -6.75 10.46
CA CYS A 131 -37.05 -7.93 11.27
C CYS A 131 -38.10 -7.61 12.34
N HIS A 132 -38.13 -6.40 12.91
CA HIS A 132 -39.17 -6.01 13.88
C HIS A 132 -40.58 -6.07 13.30
N HIS A 133 -40.73 -5.92 11.99
CA HIS A 133 -42.02 -5.89 11.30
C HIS A 133 -42.45 -7.25 10.73
N VAL A 134 -41.58 -8.27 10.80
CA VAL A 134 -41.86 -9.62 10.31
C VAL A 134 -42.01 -10.57 11.49
N ALA A 135 -43.25 -10.93 11.85
CA ALA A 135 -43.51 -11.84 12.96
C ALA A 135 -42.97 -13.26 12.66
N GLY A 136 -42.16 -13.78 13.58
CA GLY A 136 -41.58 -15.13 13.53
C GLY A 136 -40.08 -15.12 13.23
N VAL A 137 -39.34 -15.96 13.95
CA VAL A 137 -37.91 -16.20 13.69
C VAL A 137 -37.72 -16.48 12.19
N SER A 138 -36.70 -15.85 11.58
CA SER A 138 -36.04 -16.18 10.28
C SER A 138 -36.77 -15.98 8.93
N LYS A 139 -37.40 -14.82 8.68
CA LYS A 139 -37.91 -14.54 7.31
C LYS A 139 -37.55 -13.19 6.71
N CYS A 140 -36.72 -12.37 7.36
CA CYS A 140 -36.32 -11.10 6.76
C CYS A 140 -35.47 -11.35 5.50
N PRO A 141 -35.97 -11.02 4.29
CA PRO A 141 -35.23 -11.29 3.06
C PRO A 141 -33.91 -10.52 3.05
N ASP A 142 -33.84 -9.34 3.66
CA ASP A 142 -32.63 -8.52 3.66
C ASP A 142 -31.49 -9.16 4.44
N CYS A 143 -31.77 -9.71 5.63
CA CYS A 143 -30.76 -10.44 6.42
C CYS A 143 -30.33 -11.71 5.72
N VAL A 144 -31.25 -12.43 5.07
CA VAL A 144 -30.90 -13.62 4.28
C VAL A 144 -29.97 -13.25 3.12
N ARG A 145 -30.28 -12.17 2.38
CA ARG A 145 -29.41 -11.72 1.29
C ARG A 145 -28.03 -11.27 1.78
N ARG A 146 -27.95 -10.49 2.87
CA ARG A 146 -26.66 -10.06 3.46
C ARG A 146 -25.78 -11.25 3.84
N ASN A 147 -26.37 -12.25 4.50
CA ASN A 147 -25.64 -13.46 4.85
C ASN A 147 -25.12 -14.22 3.63
N TRP A 148 -25.94 -14.35 2.58
CA TRP A 148 -25.47 -14.95 1.32
C TRP A 148 -24.37 -14.14 0.63
N ILE A 149 -24.40 -12.80 0.72
CA ILE A 149 -23.33 -11.93 0.22
C ILE A 149 -22.03 -12.21 0.99
N SER A 150 -22.05 -12.26 2.32
CA SER A 150 -20.87 -12.56 3.14
C SER A 150 -20.29 -13.95 2.88
N ILE A 151 -21.14 -14.96 2.59
CA ILE A 151 -20.67 -16.31 2.22
C ILE A 151 -19.99 -16.34 0.84
N SER A 152 -20.31 -15.42 -0.07
CA SER A 152 -19.97 -15.53 -1.49
C SER A 152 -18.46 -15.49 -1.80
N SER A 153 -17.64 -14.83 -0.97
CA SER A 153 -16.17 -14.85 -1.11
C SER A 153 -15.52 -16.13 -0.59
N ASN A 154 -16.22 -16.95 0.20
CA ASN A 154 -15.64 -18.13 0.80
C ASN A 154 -15.48 -19.29 -0.21
N LYS A 155 -14.23 -19.55 -0.65
CA LYS A 155 -13.91 -20.61 -1.61
C LYS A 155 -14.35 -22.03 -1.21
N TYR A 156 -14.48 -22.30 0.09
CA TYR A 156 -14.92 -23.61 0.61
C TYR A 156 -16.46 -23.77 0.64
N MET A 157 -17.20 -22.69 0.32
CA MET A 157 -18.66 -22.64 0.28
C MET A 157 -19.22 -22.69 -1.15
N ILE A 158 -18.36 -22.68 -2.19
CA ILE A 158 -18.78 -22.65 -3.61
C ILE A 158 -19.79 -23.74 -3.97
N SER A 159 -19.63 -24.97 -3.49
CA SER A 159 -20.57 -26.05 -3.77
C SER A 159 -21.98 -25.76 -3.24
N LEU A 160 -22.07 -25.13 -2.05
CA LEU A 160 -23.34 -24.75 -1.45
C LEU A 160 -23.94 -23.53 -2.14
N ILE A 161 -23.10 -22.55 -2.50
CA ILE A 161 -23.51 -21.36 -3.25
C ILE A 161 -24.07 -21.76 -4.61
N GLU A 162 -23.42 -22.66 -5.34
CA GLU A 162 -23.93 -23.17 -6.60
C GLU A 162 -25.28 -23.88 -6.43
N GLU A 163 -25.42 -24.71 -5.39
CA GLU A 163 -26.71 -25.34 -5.09
C GLU A 163 -27.81 -24.31 -4.81
N PHE A 164 -27.47 -23.25 -4.07
CA PHE A 164 -28.37 -22.15 -3.77
C PHE A 164 -28.75 -21.37 -5.03
N VAL A 165 -27.81 -20.98 -5.89
CA VAL A 165 -28.09 -20.25 -7.14
C VAL A 165 -29.00 -21.06 -8.07
N ARG A 166 -28.90 -22.40 -8.07
CA ARG A 166 -29.79 -23.30 -8.83
C ARG A 166 -31.19 -23.44 -8.23
N SER A 167 -31.36 -23.05 -6.97
CA SER A 167 -32.59 -23.30 -6.22
C SER A 167 -33.72 -22.34 -6.60
N LYS A 168 -34.95 -22.71 -6.24
CA LYS A 168 -36.10 -21.81 -6.39
C LYS A 168 -36.00 -20.65 -5.40
N GLU A 169 -35.43 -20.89 -4.22
CA GLU A 169 -35.27 -19.93 -3.15
C GLU A 169 -34.37 -18.75 -3.55
N PHE A 170 -33.33 -18.98 -4.34
CA PHE A 170 -32.53 -17.88 -4.91
C PHE A 170 -33.40 -16.95 -5.75
N LYS A 171 -34.29 -17.50 -6.58
CA LYS A 171 -35.29 -16.71 -7.31
C LYS A 171 -36.23 -16.02 -6.33
N ASP A 172 -36.79 -16.71 -5.35
CA ASP A 172 -37.73 -16.09 -4.41
C ASP A 172 -37.08 -14.96 -3.56
N PHE A 173 -35.77 -15.02 -3.29
CA PHE A 173 -35.05 -13.98 -2.56
C PHE A 173 -34.60 -12.81 -3.44
N PHE A 174 -34.04 -13.08 -4.62
CA PHE A 174 -33.42 -12.07 -5.48
C PHE A 174 -34.29 -11.64 -6.68
N TRP A 175 -35.27 -12.45 -7.06
CA TRP A 175 -36.19 -12.22 -8.17
C TRP A 175 -37.66 -12.18 -7.68
N VAL A 176 -38.20 -10.96 -7.53
CA VAL A 176 -39.65 -10.61 -7.47
C VAL A 176 -40.25 -10.30 -6.08
N ARG A 177 -40.57 -9.01 -5.89
CA ARG A 177 -41.91 -8.52 -5.52
C ARG A 177 -42.20 -7.21 -6.27
N LYS A 178 -43.36 -7.12 -6.95
CA LYS A 178 -43.85 -5.84 -7.52
C LYS A 178 -43.82 -4.75 -6.44
N GLY A 179 -43.11 -3.65 -6.71
CA GLY A 179 -43.07 -2.46 -5.85
C GLY A 179 -41.72 -2.14 -5.18
N ASN A 180 -40.69 -2.99 -5.32
CA ASN A 180 -39.31 -2.66 -4.88
C ASN A 180 -38.25 -3.40 -5.71
N GLU A 181 -38.32 -3.27 -7.03
CA GLU A 181 -37.47 -4.02 -7.98
C GLU A 181 -36.00 -3.55 -7.94
N ASN A 182 -35.78 -2.27 -7.69
CA ASN A 182 -34.45 -1.67 -7.60
C ASN A 182 -33.65 -2.29 -6.45
N PHE A 183 -34.14 -2.19 -5.22
CA PHE A 183 -33.41 -2.73 -4.06
C PHE A 183 -33.05 -4.22 -4.18
N GLN A 184 -33.90 -5.02 -4.84
CA GLN A 184 -33.64 -6.45 -5.08
C GLN A 184 -32.49 -6.67 -6.04
N HIS A 185 -32.48 -5.95 -7.16
CA HIS A 185 -31.36 -5.96 -8.09
C HIS A 185 -30.07 -5.49 -7.39
N GLU A 186 -30.12 -4.53 -6.46
CA GLU A 186 -28.92 -4.02 -5.76
C GLU A 186 -28.23 -5.16 -5.00
N MET A 187 -29.03 -5.90 -4.23
CA MET A 187 -28.54 -6.99 -3.42
C MET A 187 -28.04 -8.14 -4.30
N GLN A 188 -28.69 -8.38 -5.44
CA GLN A 188 -28.24 -9.39 -6.39
C GLN A 188 -26.93 -9.00 -7.06
N ILE A 189 -26.74 -7.72 -7.40
CA ILE A 189 -25.49 -7.19 -7.94
C ILE A 189 -24.38 -7.33 -6.91
N LYS A 190 -24.61 -6.92 -5.65
CA LYS A 190 -23.65 -7.09 -4.57
C LYS A 190 -23.27 -8.56 -4.38
N PHE A 191 -24.26 -9.47 -4.43
CA PHE A 191 -24.03 -10.90 -4.35
C PHE A 191 -23.21 -11.44 -5.52
N MET A 192 -23.58 -11.13 -6.77
CA MET A 192 -22.86 -11.63 -7.95
C MET A 192 -21.48 -11.00 -8.12
N GLY A 193 -21.32 -9.72 -7.79
CA GLY A 193 -20.04 -9.01 -7.78
C GLY A 193 -19.09 -9.58 -6.72
N LYS A 194 -19.57 -9.76 -5.48
CA LYS A 194 -18.76 -10.39 -4.42
C LYS A 194 -18.45 -11.85 -4.74
N LEU A 195 -19.39 -12.62 -5.31
CA LEU A 195 -19.13 -13.99 -5.77
C LEU A 195 -18.05 -14.04 -6.85
N ALA A 196 -17.97 -13.02 -7.72
CA ALA A 196 -16.96 -12.96 -8.76
C ALA A 196 -15.53 -12.77 -8.23
N THR A 197 -15.35 -12.25 -7.00
CA THR A 197 -14.04 -12.18 -6.33
C THR A 197 -13.47 -13.56 -5.99
N ASN A 198 -14.30 -14.60 -5.98
CA ASN A 198 -13.91 -15.92 -5.53
C ASN A 198 -13.20 -16.70 -6.64
N SER A 199 -11.92 -16.98 -6.45
CA SER A 199 -11.09 -17.70 -7.43
C SER A 199 -11.53 -19.16 -7.69
N ALA A 200 -12.37 -19.74 -6.82
CA ALA A 200 -12.85 -21.11 -6.92
C ALA A 200 -14.23 -21.25 -7.61
N ILE A 201 -14.78 -20.19 -8.21
CA ILE A 201 -16.08 -20.25 -8.89
C ILE A 201 -16.11 -21.27 -10.04
N THR A 202 -17.24 -21.95 -10.17
CA THR A 202 -17.45 -22.99 -11.19
C THR A 202 -17.83 -22.38 -12.53
N PRO A 203 -17.69 -23.12 -13.66
CA PRO A 203 -18.15 -22.67 -14.97
C PRO A 203 -19.64 -22.29 -15.00
N TYR A 204 -20.46 -22.95 -14.19
CA TYR A 204 -21.87 -22.60 -14.06
C TYR A 204 -22.06 -21.22 -13.43
N LEU A 205 -21.40 -20.96 -12.29
CA LEU A 205 -21.48 -19.66 -11.61
C LEU A 205 -20.93 -18.53 -12.49
N ILE A 206 -19.83 -18.76 -13.22
CA ILE A 206 -19.32 -17.81 -14.22
C ILE A 206 -20.41 -17.46 -15.25
N SER A 207 -21.14 -18.46 -15.75
CA SER A 207 -22.23 -18.22 -16.70
C SER A 207 -23.38 -17.41 -16.09
N GLU A 208 -23.77 -17.70 -14.84
CA GLU A 208 -24.85 -16.95 -14.17
C GLU A 208 -24.44 -15.50 -13.88
N ILE A 209 -23.22 -15.27 -13.41
CA ILE A 209 -22.65 -13.94 -13.22
C ILE A 209 -22.62 -13.17 -14.54
N THR A 210 -22.15 -13.81 -15.61
CA THR A 210 -22.07 -13.20 -16.95
C THR A 210 -23.46 -12.83 -17.47
N ASN A 211 -24.42 -13.75 -17.40
CA ASN A 211 -25.80 -13.49 -17.85
C ASN A 211 -26.44 -12.36 -17.05
N PHE A 212 -26.21 -12.31 -15.74
CA PHE A 212 -26.78 -11.26 -14.90
C PHE A 212 -26.09 -9.90 -15.12
N PHE A 213 -24.78 -9.88 -15.35
CA PHE A 213 -24.05 -8.67 -15.77
C PHE A 213 -24.64 -8.08 -17.05
N TRP A 214 -24.85 -8.90 -18.09
CA TRP A 214 -25.46 -8.42 -19.34
C TRP A 214 -26.93 -8.00 -19.17
N PHE A 215 -27.69 -8.67 -18.31
CA PHE A 215 -29.04 -8.23 -17.94
C PHE A 215 -29.03 -6.85 -17.27
N CYS A 216 -28.11 -6.59 -16.34
CA CYS A 216 -27.98 -5.28 -15.71
C CYS A 216 -27.63 -4.19 -16.73
N LEU A 217 -26.74 -4.50 -17.68
CA LEU A 217 -26.37 -3.59 -18.76
C LEU A 217 -27.55 -3.21 -19.65
N ASP A 218 -28.30 -4.21 -20.15
CA ASP A 218 -29.51 -4.00 -20.97
C ASP A 218 -30.51 -3.07 -20.27
N LYS A 219 -30.65 -3.22 -18.95
CA LYS A 219 -31.55 -2.41 -18.13
C LYS A 219 -31.09 -0.97 -17.91
N ILE A 220 -29.77 -0.75 -17.81
CA ILE A 220 -29.18 0.58 -17.74
C ILE A 220 -29.43 1.33 -19.06
N ASP A 221 -29.19 0.66 -20.19
CA ASP A 221 -29.39 1.25 -21.53
C ASP A 221 -30.86 1.63 -21.79
N ASP A 222 -31.79 0.79 -21.35
CA ASP A 222 -33.23 1.04 -21.45
C ASP A 222 -33.74 2.17 -20.52
N ARG A 223 -32.89 2.71 -19.62
CA ARG A 223 -33.28 3.64 -18.52
C ARG A 223 -34.47 3.14 -17.70
N THR A 224 -34.72 1.83 -17.69
CA THR A 224 -35.91 1.24 -17.05
C THR A 224 -35.75 1.08 -15.55
N ILE A 225 -34.55 1.32 -15.03
CA ILE A 225 -34.29 1.31 -13.60
C ILE A 225 -33.85 2.71 -13.15
N GLU A 226 -34.80 3.47 -12.59
CA GLU A 226 -34.53 4.72 -11.88
C GLU A 226 -34.13 4.39 -10.45
N TRP A 227 -32.84 4.36 -10.14
CA TRP A 227 -32.35 4.02 -8.81
C TRP A 227 -32.39 5.22 -7.86
N ASP A 228 -32.74 4.96 -6.60
CA ASP A 228 -32.83 5.98 -5.56
C ASP A 228 -31.45 6.60 -5.34
N GLN A 229 -31.31 7.89 -5.66
CA GLN A 229 -30.07 8.66 -5.51
C GLN A 229 -29.66 8.81 -4.03
N ASN A 230 -30.52 8.45 -3.07
CA ASN A 230 -30.26 8.66 -1.65
C ASN A 230 -29.40 7.58 -0.96
N THR A 231 -29.00 6.50 -1.66
CA THR A 231 -28.27 5.37 -1.02
C THR A 231 -26.75 5.41 -1.18
N TYR A 232 -26.18 6.30 -1.99
CA TYR A 232 -24.73 6.43 -2.15
C TYR A 232 -24.28 7.85 -1.80
N TYR A 233 -23.35 7.95 -0.85
CA TYR A 233 -22.77 9.19 -0.31
C TYR A 233 -21.75 9.88 -1.26
N TYR A 234 -21.75 9.55 -2.55
CA TYR A 234 -20.77 10.04 -3.51
C TYR A 234 -21.48 10.61 -4.74
N ASP A 235 -20.99 11.75 -5.24
CA ASP A 235 -21.43 12.47 -6.45
C ASP A 235 -21.14 11.68 -7.76
N GLU A 236 -21.34 10.36 -7.76
CA GLU A 236 -21.18 9.53 -8.95
C GLU A 236 -22.46 9.51 -9.81
N PRO A 237 -22.35 9.52 -11.15
CA PRO A 237 -23.51 9.48 -12.02
C PRO A 237 -24.37 8.22 -11.74
N PRO A 238 -25.70 8.36 -11.52
CA PRO A 238 -26.53 7.36 -10.81
C PRO A 238 -26.68 5.97 -11.45
N GLY A 239 -26.18 5.75 -12.66
CA GLY A 239 -26.42 4.52 -13.44
C GLY A 239 -25.27 3.51 -13.45
N LEU A 240 -24.02 3.96 -13.27
CA LEU A 240 -22.84 3.14 -13.57
C LEU A 240 -22.12 2.60 -12.34
N SER A 241 -22.24 3.28 -11.20
CA SER A 241 -21.85 2.74 -9.88
C SER A 241 -22.49 1.36 -9.59
N ILE A 242 -23.60 1.07 -10.25
CA ILE A 242 -24.31 -0.22 -10.24
C ILE A 242 -23.42 -1.37 -10.73
N LEU A 243 -22.54 -1.12 -11.73
CA LEU A 243 -21.67 -2.17 -12.27
C LEU A 243 -20.36 -2.30 -11.50
N GLN A 244 -20.05 -1.36 -10.61
CA GLN A 244 -18.82 -1.35 -9.84
C GLN A 244 -18.57 -2.68 -9.09
N PRO A 245 -19.55 -3.33 -8.44
CA PRO A 245 -19.31 -4.61 -7.78
C PRO A 245 -18.89 -5.72 -8.75
N PHE A 246 -19.36 -5.69 -10.00
CA PHE A 246 -18.91 -6.64 -11.01
C PHE A 246 -17.50 -6.35 -11.46
N PHE A 247 -17.18 -5.10 -11.79
CA PHE A 247 -15.82 -4.75 -12.22
C PHE A 247 -14.80 -5.06 -11.14
N GLN A 248 -15.06 -4.67 -9.89
CA GLN A 248 -14.23 -5.02 -8.75
C GLN A 248 -14.10 -6.54 -8.59
N GLY A 249 -15.23 -7.25 -8.66
CA GLY A 249 -15.26 -8.71 -8.59
C GLY A 249 -14.42 -9.39 -9.67
N PHE A 250 -14.52 -8.94 -10.91
CA PHE A 250 -13.83 -9.52 -12.07
C PHE A 250 -12.32 -9.30 -11.97
N ILE A 251 -11.89 -8.11 -11.53
CA ILE A 251 -10.48 -7.77 -11.33
C ILE A 251 -9.90 -8.55 -10.14
N GLN A 252 -10.53 -8.44 -8.97
CA GLN A 252 -10.03 -9.05 -7.73
C GLN A 252 -10.03 -10.58 -7.80
N GLY A 253 -11.04 -11.18 -8.43
CA GLY A 253 -11.12 -12.63 -8.59
C GLY A 253 -10.12 -13.21 -9.60
N LYS A 254 -9.47 -12.36 -10.41
CA LYS A 254 -8.48 -12.74 -11.43
C LYS A 254 -8.96 -13.87 -12.35
N ASN A 255 -10.28 -13.98 -12.55
CA ASN A 255 -10.89 -15.02 -13.37
C ASN A 255 -10.86 -14.60 -14.84
N LYS A 256 -10.03 -15.28 -15.65
CA LYS A 256 -9.81 -14.93 -17.06
C LYS A 256 -11.10 -14.81 -17.89
N LYS A 257 -12.11 -15.64 -17.64
CA LYS A 257 -13.37 -15.59 -18.39
C LYS A 257 -14.19 -14.36 -18.06
N LEU A 258 -14.23 -13.97 -16.78
CA LEU A 258 -14.94 -12.75 -16.37
C LEU A 258 -14.18 -11.49 -16.83
N ILE A 259 -12.85 -11.51 -16.79
CA ILE A 259 -12.00 -10.48 -17.38
C ILE A 259 -12.26 -10.35 -18.89
N GLU A 260 -12.40 -11.46 -19.62
CA GLU A 260 -12.75 -11.46 -21.05
C GLU A 260 -14.14 -10.87 -21.32
N VAL A 261 -15.14 -11.18 -20.48
CA VAL A 261 -16.48 -10.57 -20.54
C VAL A 261 -16.38 -9.06 -20.36
N MET A 262 -15.64 -8.60 -19.36
CA MET A 262 -15.41 -7.17 -19.12
C MET A 262 -14.69 -6.51 -20.30
N ASN A 263 -13.64 -7.13 -20.82
CA ASN A 263 -12.89 -6.60 -21.95
C ASN A 263 -13.77 -6.52 -23.21
N THR A 264 -14.63 -7.51 -23.43
CA THR A 264 -15.62 -7.50 -24.51
C THR A 264 -16.61 -6.35 -24.36
N TYR A 265 -17.09 -6.09 -23.15
CA TYR A 265 -17.93 -4.94 -22.85
C TYR A 265 -17.19 -3.62 -23.15
N LEU A 266 -15.98 -3.45 -22.61
CA LEU A 266 -15.21 -2.21 -22.79
C LEU A 266 -14.83 -1.98 -24.24
N LYS A 267 -14.47 -3.01 -24.99
CA LYS A 267 -14.21 -2.87 -26.43
C LYS A 267 -15.42 -2.33 -27.19
N ASN A 268 -16.65 -2.42 -26.67
CA ASN A 268 -17.85 -2.00 -27.39
C ASN A 268 -18.63 -0.88 -26.67
N THR A 269 -18.20 -0.44 -25.49
CA THR A 269 -18.88 0.63 -24.76
C THR A 269 -18.63 1.97 -25.43
N THR A 270 -19.65 2.82 -25.41
CA THR A 270 -19.57 4.24 -25.76
C THR A 270 -19.77 5.13 -24.53
N SER A 271 -19.77 4.56 -23.31
CA SER A 271 -19.81 5.34 -22.07
C SER A 271 -18.39 5.64 -21.58
N MET A 272 -18.08 6.92 -21.45
CA MET A 272 -16.80 7.42 -20.97
C MET A 272 -16.62 7.08 -19.49
N GLU A 273 -17.70 7.20 -18.73
CA GLU A 273 -17.77 6.93 -17.30
C GLU A 273 -17.49 5.45 -17.00
N CYS A 274 -18.00 4.51 -17.81
CA CYS A 274 -17.69 3.08 -17.67
C CYS A 274 -16.19 2.77 -17.84
N MET A 275 -15.59 3.36 -18.88
CA MET A 275 -14.15 3.20 -19.10
C MET A 275 -13.36 3.79 -17.93
N PHE A 276 -13.74 4.99 -17.47
CA PHE A 276 -13.08 5.66 -16.36
C PHE A 276 -13.16 4.85 -15.05
N GLN A 277 -14.33 4.34 -14.68
CA GLN A 277 -14.52 3.57 -13.44
C GLN A 277 -13.63 2.33 -13.34
N ILE A 278 -13.19 1.78 -14.47
CA ILE A 278 -12.29 0.63 -14.50
C ILE A 278 -10.84 1.08 -14.45
N VAL A 279 -10.48 2.14 -15.20
CA VAL A 279 -9.12 2.66 -15.21
C VAL A 279 -8.72 3.23 -13.84
N ASP A 280 -9.63 3.92 -13.14
CA ASP A 280 -9.38 4.64 -11.87
C ASP A 280 -9.23 3.74 -10.62
N LYS A 281 -9.19 2.41 -10.76
CA LYS A 281 -9.06 1.50 -9.61
C LYS A 281 -7.62 1.05 -9.38
N ALA A 282 -7.19 0.99 -8.12
CA ALA A 282 -5.85 0.52 -7.77
C ALA A 282 -5.58 -0.91 -8.27
N GLU A 283 -6.60 -1.78 -8.31
CA GLU A 283 -6.45 -3.14 -8.79
C GLU A 283 -6.36 -3.24 -10.33
N PHE A 284 -6.67 -2.15 -11.06
CA PHE A 284 -6.54 -2.09 -12.52
C PHE A 284 -5.11 -2.34 -12.99
N TYR A 285 -4.12 -1.86 -12.23
CA TYR A 285 -2.71 -2.00 -12.58
C TYR A 285 -2.26 -3.47 -12.70
N ASP A 286 -2.90 -4.39 -11.97
CA ASP A 286 -2.60 -5.83 -12.01
C ASP A 286 -3.08 -6.52 -13.30
N VAL A 287 -4.09 -5.96 -13.96
CA VAL A 287 -4.79 -6.58 -15.10
C VAL A 287 -4.81 -5.70 -16.33
N ILE A 288 -4.07 -4.60 -16.34
CA ILE A 288 -4.18 -3.59 -17.39
C ILE A 288 -3.85 -4.13 -18.78
N ASP A 289 -2.91 -5.07 -18.89
CA ASP A 289 -2.58 -5.76 -20.14
C ASP A 289 -3.82 -6.34 -20.82
N GLU A 290 -4.79 -6.73 -19.98
CA GLU A 290 -6.18 -7.12 -20.25
C GLU A 290 -6.92 -6.17 -21.19
N PHE A 291 -6.75 -4.89 -20.91
CA PHE A 291 -7.65 -3.82 -21.33
C PHE A 291 -7.00 -2.83 -22.28
N ILE A 292 -5.70 -2.91 -22.53
CA ILE A 292 -5.00 -1.95 -23.40
C ILE A 292 -5.67 -1.82 -24.78
N ASP A 293 -6.09 -2.93 -25.39
CA ASP A 293 -6.82 -2.87 -26.67
C ASP A 293 -8.15 -2.09 -26.56
N ALA A 294 -8.87 -2.26 -25.45
CA ALA A 294 -10.13 -1.56 -25.20
C ALA A 294 -9.89 -0.07 -24.93
N ILE A 295 -8.83 0.26 -24.19
CA ILE A 295 -8.41 1.63 -23.94
C ILE A 295 -8.02 2.29 -25.27
N GLU A 296 -7.15 1.66 -26.05
CA GLU A 296 -6.72 2.18 -27.35
C GLU A 296 -7.90 2.42 -28.29
N LYS A 297 -8.87 1.49 -28.33
CA LYS A 297 -10.07 1.63 -29.16
C LYS A 297 -10.95 2.81 -28.74
N ASN A 298 -11.08 3.08 -27.44
CA ASN A 298 -12.05 4.05 -26.91
C ASN A 298 -11.43 5.36 -26.41
N VAL A 299 -10.11 5.52 -26.47
CA VAL A 299 -9.40 6.72 -25.99
C VAL A 299 -9.90 8.00 -26.66
N TYR A 300 -10.39 7.93 -27.90
CA TYR A 300 -10.96 9.07 -28.62
C TYR A 300 -12.10 9.75 -27.86
N MET A 301 -12.83 9.01 -27.02
CA MET A 301 -13.92 9.54 -26.22
C MET A 301 -13.42 10.61 -25.26
N PHE A 302 -12.23 10.42 -24.70
CA PHE A 302 -11.60 11.32 -23.73
C PHE A 302 -10.89 12.52 -24.35
N ASN A 303 -10.94 12.68 -25.68
CA ASN A 303 -10.28 13.78 -26.39
C ASN A 303 -11.25 14.84 -26.95
N ASP A 304 -12.55 14.59 -26.86
CA ASP A 304 -13.58 15.45 -27.45
C ASP A 304 -14.73 15.64 -26.46
N GLU A 305 -14.90 16.89 -26.01
CA GLU A 305 -15.93 17.33 -25.06
C GLU A 305 -17.35 16.99 -25.55
N SER A 306 -17.57 16.95 -26.87
CA SER A 306 -18.89 16.65 -27.44
C SER A 306 -19.36 15.21 -27.21
N ASN A 307 -18.46 14.32 -26.77
CA ASN A 307 -18.79 12.94 -26.45
C ASN A 307 -19.36 12.75 -25.03
N SER A 308 -19.43 13.79 -24.21
CA SER A 308 -19.94 13.70 -22.84
C SER A 308 -21.20 14.53 -22.64
N SER A 309 -22.07 14.05 -21.74
CA SER A 309 -23.22 14.81 -21.23
C SER A 309 -22.88 15.60 -19.96
N LEU A 310 -21.66 15.47 -19.46
CA LEU A 310 -21.16 16.15 -18.26
C LEU A 310 -21.02 17.66 -18.51
N ASN A 311 -21.10 18.45 -17.45
CA ASN A 311 -20.71 19.87 -17.54
C ASN A 311 -19.19 19.98 -17.77
N TYR A 312 -18.74 21.15 -18.22
CA TYR A 312 -17.35 21.38 -18.59
C TYR A 312 -16.34 21.06 -17.47
N ASN A 313 -16.67 21.35 -16.21
CA ASN A 313 -15.76 21.10 -15.10
C ASN A 313 -15.67 19.60 -14.78
N ASP A 314 -16.82 18.92 -14.73
CA ASP A 314 -16.89 17.48 -14.46
C ASP A 314 -16.20 16.67 -15.57
N TYR A 315 -16.39 17.09 -16.83
CA TYR A 315 -15.69 16.52 -17.98
C TYR A 315 -14.17 16.65 -17.81
N ASN A 316 -13.67 17.85 -17.56
CA ASN A 316 -12.23 18.08 -17.45
C ASN A 316 -11.62 17.33 -16.26
N ASN A 317 -12.33 17.24 -15.14
CA ASN A 317 -11.89 16.45 -14.00
C ASN A 317 -11.80 14.97 -14.34
N LEU A 318 -12.83 14.40 -14.97
CA LEU A 318 -12.87 13.00 -15.36
C LEU A 318 -11.78 12.66 -16.39
N VAL A 319 -11.61 13.49 -17.40
CA VAL A 319 -10.59 13.31 -18.44
C VAL A 319 -9.17 13.49 -17.88
N SER A 320 -8.95 14.49 -17.01
CA SER A 320 -7.66 14.68 -16.33
C SER A 320 -7.29 13.47 -15.48
N ARG A 321 -8.24 12.97 -14.68
CA ARG A 321 -8.02 11.76 -13.88
C ARG A 321 -7.76 10.54 -14.75
N PHE A 322 -8.52 10.33 -15.82
CA PHE A 322 -8.30 9.22 -16.75
C PHE A 322 -6.87 9.21 -17.30
N TRP A 323 -6.40 10.36 -17.81
CA TRP A 323 -5.05 10.47 -18.37
C TRP A 323 -3.96 10.40 -17.31
N PHE A 324 -4.19 10.96 -16.12
CA PHE A 324 -3.30 10.80 -14.98
C PHE A 324 -3.14 9.30 -14.61
N THR A 325 -4.25 8.58 -14.47
CA THR A 325 -4.21 7.16 -14.12
C THR A 325 -3.50 6.33 -15.18
N LEU A 326 -3.69 6.63 -16.48
CA LEU A 326 -2.91 6.00 -17.55
C LEU A 326 -1.42 6.34 -17.49
N SER A 327 -1.03 7.56 -17.10
CA SER A 327 0.38 7.94 -17.02
C SER A 327 1.17 7.17 -15.96
N CYS A 328 0.49 6.69 -14.92
CA CYS A 328 1.04 5.82 -13.88
C CYS A 328 1.34 4.39 -14.39
N VAL A 329 0.87 4.02 -15.58
CA VAL A 329 1.03 2.65 -16.10
C VAL A 329 2.39 2.47 -16.76
N HIS A 330 3.16 1.52 -16.25
CA HIS A 330 4.44 1.10 -16.81
C HIS A 330 4.30 0.07 -17.95
N ASP A 331 3.63 0.42 -19.04
CA ASP A 331 3.53 -0.39 -20.27
C ASP A 331 3.83 0.46 -21.53
N PRO A 332 4.69 -0.02 -22.46
CA PRO A 332 5.05 0.74 -23.67
C PRO A 332 3.87 1.03 -24.61
N ARG A 333 2.83 0.18 -24.66
CA ARG A 333 1.63 0.40 -25.47
C ARG A 333 0.82 1.59 -24.96
N ILE A 334 0.82 1.85 -23.65
CA ILE A 334 0.22 3.07 -23.09
C ILE A 334 0.98 4.31 -23.56
N ILE A 335 2.31 4.25 -23.66
CA ILE A 335 3.11 5.35 -24.21
C ILE A 335 2.80 5.60 -25.70
N ASP A 336 2.46 4.57 -26.46
CA ASP A 336 1.98 4.74 -27.83
C ASP A 336 0.61 5.45 -27.87
N ILE A 337 -0.28 5.16 -26.92
CA ILE A 337 -1.56 5.89 -26.76
C ILE A 337 -1.29 7.36 -26.42
N PHE A 338 -0.38 7.68 -25.50
CA PHE A 338 0.02 9.07 -25.23
C PHE A 338 0.59 9.75 -26.47
N ASN A 339 1.48 9.09 -27.22
CA ASN A 339 2.06 9.63 -28.44
C ASN A 339 1.01 10.00 -29.49
N LYS A 340 -0.04 9.19 -29.66
CA LYS A 340 -1.14 9.45 -30.60
C LYS A 340 -2.02 10.63 -30.19
N ASN A 341 -2.07 10.95 -28.89
CA ASN A 341 -2.98 11.95 -28.31
C ASN A 341 -2.27 13.17 -27.71
N ILE A 342 -0.96 13.31 -27.95
CA ILE A 342 -0.09 14.21 -27.19
C ILE A 342 -0.45 15.70 -27.27
N GLU A 343 -1.04 16.16 -28.38
CA GLU A 343 -1.50 17.54 -28.50
C GLU A 343 -2.66 17.84 -27.55
N PHE A 344 -3.58 16.89 -27.39
CA PHE A 344 -4.66 16.98 -26.41
C PHE A 344 -4.12 16.97 -24.98
N ILE A 345 -3.21 16.04 -24.67
CA ILE A 345 -2.58 15.94 -23.34
C ILE A 345 -1.87 17.22 -22.94
N ASN A 346 -1.09 17.81 -23.84
CA ASN A 346 -0.37 19.05 -23.55
C ASN A 346 -1.33 20.22 -23.31
N LYS A 347 -2.47 20.25 -24.00
CA LYS A 347 -3.53 21.23 -23.75
C LYS A 347 -4.18 20.98 -22.39
N LEU A 348 -4.56 19.74 -22.09
CA LEU A 348 -5.19 19.35 -20.83
C LEU A 348 -4.30 19.68 -19.62
N ASP A 349 -3.03 19.29 -19.68
CA ASP A 349 -2.04 19.52 -18.63
C ASP A 349 -1.76 21.02 -18.40
N SER A 350 -1.91 21.85 -19.43
CA SER A 350 -1.76 23.32 -19.28
C SER A 350 -2.85 23.97 -18.42
N PHE A 351 -3.99 23.30 -18.24
CA PHE A 351 -5.06 23.73 -17.34
C PHE A 351 -4.89 23.17 -15.91
N ASN A 352 -3.99 22.19 -15.71
CA ASN A 352 -3.67 21.65 -14.40
C ASN A 352 -2.46 22.42 -13.81
N PRO A 353 -2.63 23.20 -12.73
CA PRO A 353 -1.52 23.95 -12.14
C PRO A 353 -0.39 23.04 -11.61
N ASN A 354 -0.71 21.79 -11.25
CA ASN A 354 0.25 20.81 -10.74
C ASN A 354 0.93 19.98 -11.86
N ARG A 355 0.43 20.06 -13.11
CA ARG A 355 0.92 19.27 -14.25
C ARG A 355 1.11 17.78 -13.95
N GLU A 356 0.11 17.19 -13.30
CA GLU A 356 0.18 15.83 -12.72
C GLU A 356 0.44 14.75 -13.77
N ILE A 357 -0.05 14.91 -15.00
CA ILE A 357 0.16 13.91 -16.06
C ILE A 357 1.63 13.85 -16.45
N TRP A 358 2.27 15.01 -16.67
CA TRP A 358 3.69 15.05 -17.00
C TRP A 358 4.59 14.76 -15.81
N HIS A 359 4.11 14.95 -14.57
CA HIS A 359 4.78 14.46 -13.38
C HIS A 359 5.00 12.94 -13.46
N GLU A 360 3.92 12.18 -13.67
CA GLU A 360 3.97 10.71 -13.77
C GLU A 360 4.67 10.23 -15.03
N LEU A 361 4.43 10.86 -16.19
CA LEU A 361 5.17 10.52 -17.40
C LEU A 361 6.68 10.74 -17.24
N SER A 362 7.10 11.70 -16.42
CA SER A 362 8.52 11.97 -16.18
C SER A 362 9.20 10.86 -15.37
N SER A 363 8.51 10.25 -14.41
CA SER A 363 9.00 9.08 -13.66
C SER A 363 8.80 7.75 -14.40
N ASN A 364 7.91 7.70 -15.40
CA ASN A 364 7.61 6.48 -16.15
C ASN A 364 8.78 5.99 -17.03
N PRO A 365 9.28 4.75 -16.85
CA PRO A 365 10.44 4.23 -17.58
C PRO A 365 10.25 4.10 -19.08
N PHE A 366 9.02 3.95 -19.56
CA PHE A 366 8.75 3.78 -20.99
C PHE A 366 8.56 5.12 -21.72
N ALA A 367 8.36 6.21 -20.98
CA ALA A 367 8.08 7.53 -21.53
C ALA A 367 9.33 8.30 -22.00
N ILE A 368 10.53 7.71 -21.95
CA ILE A 368 11.80 8.42 -22.27
C ILE A 368 11.76 9.14 -23.63
N SER A 369 11.15 8.51 -24.64
CA SER A 369 10.99 9.08 -25.98
C SER A 369 10.10 10.32 -25.98
N LEU A 370 9.05 10.34 -25.16
CA LEU A 370 8.19 11.51 -24.95
C LEU A 370 8.97 12.63 -24.27
N LEU A 371 9.78 12.34 -23.25
CA LEU A 371 10.58 13.35 -22.55
C LEU A 371 11.55 14.06 -23.50
N TYR A 372 12.23 13.32 -24.37
CA TYR A 372 13.10 13.90 -25.41
C TYR A 372 12.35 14.77 -26.41
N ARG A 373 11.12 14.40 -26.77
CA ARG A 373 10.31 15.11 -27.75
C ARG A 373 9.65 16.37 -27.16
N PHE A 374 9.32 16.36 -25.87
CA PHE A 374 8.59 17.42 -25.19
C PHE A 374 9.30 17.91 -23.91
N PRO A 375 10.57 18.35 -23.99
CA PRO A 375 11.40 18.70 -22.83
C PRO A 375 10.88 19.90 -22.01
N GLN A 376 9.92 20.67 -22.55
CA GLN A 376 9.28 21.81 -21.88
C GLN A 376 8.15 21.40 -20.91
N HIS A 377 7.61 20.19 -21.06
CA HIS A 377 6.59 19.65 -20.17
C HIS A 377 7.17 18.77 -19.07
N VAL A 378 8.40 18.29 -19.25
CA VAL A 378 9.07 17.40 -18.30
C VAL A 378 9.17 18.03 -16.92
N GLN A 379 8.70 17.29 -15.93
CA GLN A 379 8.91 17.58 -14.52
C GLN A 379 10.28 17.01 -14.12
N TYR A 380 11.30 17.86 -14.16
CA TYR A 380 12.69 17.44 -13.93
C TYR A 380 12.90 16.81 -12.55
N TYR A 381 12.10 17.21 -11.56
CA TYR A 381 12.05 16.56 -10.24
C TYR A 381 11.66 15.08 -10.37
N SER A 382 10.51 14.77 -10.96
CA SER A 382 10.02 13.40 -11.15
C SER A 382 10.89 12.59 -12.12
N ALA A 383 11.48 13.25 -13.11
CA ALA A 383 12.42 12.62 -14.04
C ALA A 383 13.66 12.04 -13.34
N LEU A 384 14.06 12.56 -12.18
CA LEU A 384 15.14 11.98 -11.40
C LEU A 384 14.78 10.62 -10.82
N GLN A 385 13.49 10.36 -10.58
CA GLN A 385 12.98 9.08 -10.08
C GLN A 385 12.79 8.05 -11.20
N ASN A 386 13.02 8.42 -12.46
CA ASN A 386 12.81 7.54 -13.61
C ASN A 386 13.84 6.38 -13.62
N PRO A 387 13.41 5.11 -13.60
CA PRO A 387 14.33 3.99 -13.51
C PRO A 387 14.96 3.60 -14.87
N ASN A 388 14.61 4.27 -15.97
CA ASN A 388 15.22 4.02 -17.28
C ASN A 388 16.63 4.60 -17.35
N LYS A 389 17.64 3.76 -17.59
CA LYS A 389 19.06 4.17 -17.71
C LYS A 389 19.32 5.31 -18.70
N GLU A 390 18.48 5.47 -19.73
CA GLU A 390 18.62 6.50 -20.76
C GLU A 390 18.23 7.89 -20.26
N ILE A 391 17.50 7.98 -19.14
CA ILE A 391 17.10 9.25 -18.52
C ILE A 391 18.30 10.12 -18.16
N ILE A 392 19.42 9.51 -17.81
CA ILE A 392 20.64 10.22 -17.45
C ILE A 392 21.10 11.12 -18.60
N PHE A 393 21.06 10.63 -19.84
CA PHE A 393 21.45 11.42 -21.00
C PHE A 393 20.50 12.60 -21.23
N PHE A 394 19.21 12.39 -20.98
CA PHE A 394 18.20 13.42 -21.08
C PHE A 394 18.42 14.52 -20.03
N LEU A 395 18.63 14.13 -18.77
CA LEU A 395 18.90 15.03 -17.66
C LEU A 395 20.20 15.80 -17.86
N MET A 396 21.27 15.15 -18.35
CA MET A 396 22.53 15.81 -18.67
C MET A 396 22.37 16.87 -19.77
N LYS A 397 21.56 16.59 -20.80
CA LYS A 397 21.29 17.55 -21.87
C LYS A 397 20.50 18.77 -21.40
N ASN A 398 19.72 18.61 -20.32
CA ASN A 398 18.84 19.64 -19.76
C ASN A 398 19.26 20.05 -18.34
N PHE A 399 20.54 19.92 -18.01
CA PHE A 399 21.06 20.06 -16.65
C PHE A 399 20.69 21.39 -15.98
N GLU A 400 20.68 22.48 -16.75
CA GLU A 400 20.35 23.82 -16.28
C GLU A 400 18.86 24.01 -15.95
N LYS A 401 17.98 23.12 -16.40
CA LYS A 401 16.53 23.17 -16.14
C LYS A 401 16.11 22.36 -14.93
N ILE A 402 17.03 21.58 -14.36
CA ILE A 402 16.73 20.79 -13.17
C ILE A 402 16.62 21.75 -11.99
N PRO A 403 15.50 21.76 -11.24
CA PRO A 403 15.28 22.69 -10.13
C PRO A 403 16.06 22.23 -8.91
N TRP A 404 17.38 22.36 -8.97
CA TRP A 404 18.31 21.86 -7.96
C TRP A 404 18.00 22.41 -6.56
N GLU A 405 17.54 23.65 -6.48
CA GLU A 405 17.15 24.31 -5.23
C GLU A 405 15.91 23.65 -4.61
N GLU A 406 14.86 23.40 -5.40
CA GLU A 406 13.63 22.73 -4.93
C GLU A 406 13.85 21.25 -4.55
N ILE A 407 14.72 20.56 -5.27
CA ILE A 407 15.11 19.16 -4.97
C ILE A 407 15.82 19.08 -3.61
N VAL A 408 16.69 20.04 -3.32
CA VAL A 408 17.43 20.09 -2.05
C VAL A 408 16.50 20.46 -0.88
N GLU A 409 15.46 21.25 -1.12
CA GLU A 409 14.52 21.73 -0.11
C GLU A 409 13.41 20.72 0.25
N ASN A 410 12.94 19.90 -0.69
CA ASN A 410 11.69 19.15 -0.52
C ASN A 410 11.80 17.62 -0.36
N HIS A 411 12.88 16.92 -0.76
CA HIS A 411 12.98 15.47 -0.53
C HIS A 411 14.43 14.93 -0.45
N PRO A 412 14.78 14.15 0.60
CA PRO A 412 15.97 13.32 0.61
C PRO A 412 15.64 12.00 -0.08
N ILE A 413 16.29 11.67 -1.19
CA ILE A 413 16.63 10.31 -1.67
C ILE A 413 16.58 10.24 -3.21
N LEU A 414 17.74 9.95 -3.80
CA LEU A 414 17.89 9.41 -5.16
C LEU A 414 18.57 8.03 -5.07
N ASP A 415 18.08 7.14 -4.20
CA ASP A 415 18.68 5.81 -4.03
C ASP A 415 18.25 4.89 -5.18
N LEU A 416 18.98 5.00 -6.30
CA LEU A 416 18.82 4.18 -7.50
C LEU A 416 19.00 2.68 -7.22
N ASP A 417 19.62 2.28 -6.09
CA ASP A 417 19.85 0.88 -5.76
C ASP A 417 18.70 0.27 -4.91
N LYS A 418 18.01 1.06 -4.07
CA LYS A 418 16.85 0.59 -3.28
C LYS A 418 15.61 0.27 -4.14
N TYR A 419 15.43 0.95 -5.27
CA TYR A 419 14.24 0.76 -6.12
C TYR A 419 14.18 -0.63 -6.75
N TYR A 420 15.33 -1.26 -7.03
CA TYR A 420 15.39 -2.64 -7.51
C TYR A 420 14.93 -3.67 -6.47
N THR A 421 15.11 -3.39 -5.18
CA THR A 421 14.67 -4.28 -4.10
C THR A 421 13.18 -4.13 -3.77
N TYR A 422 12.59 -2.96 -4.05
CA TYR A 422 11.17 -2.71 -3.79
C TYR A 422 10.26 -3.56 -4.71
N LYS A 423 10.67 -3.79 -5.96
CA LYS A 423 9.91 -4.60 -6.93
C LYS A 423 9.97 -6.11 -6.65
N GLU A 424 11.08 -6.61 -6.09
CA GLU A 424 11.17 -8.01 -5.62
C GLU A 424 10.38 -8.22 -4.33
N LYS A 425 10.26 -7.22 -3.46
CA LYS A 425 9.47 -7.32 -2.22
C LYS A 425 7.96 -7.14 -2.43
N THR A 426 7.49 -6.32 -3.38
CA THR A 426 6.06 -6.20 -3.70
C THR A 426 5.49 -7.46 -4.35
N THR A 427 6.32 -8.21 -5.07
CA THR A 427 5.92 -9.53 -5.63
C THR A 427 5.79 -10.61 -4.53
N ILE A 428 6.44 -10.42 -3.37
CA ILE A 428 6.39 -11.35 -2.23
C ILE A 428 5.33 -10.93 -1.19
N ARG A 429 5.09 -9.62 -1.01
CA ARG A 429 4.13 -9.08 0.00
C ARG A 429 2.65 -9.22 -0.38
N ASN A 430 2.30 -9.33 -1.66
CA ASN A 430 0.89 -9.47 -2.10
C ASN A 430 0.25 -10.85 -1.79
N ASN A 431 0.87 -11.68 -0.94
CA ASN A 431 0.33 -12.98 -0.51
C ASN A 431 -0.16 -13.00 0.94
N GLU A 432 -0.10 -11.91 1.70
CA GLU A 432 -0.53 -11.89 3.11
C GLU A 432 -1.35 -10.63 3.42
N ASN A 433 -2.65 -10.85 3.69
CA ASN A 433 -3.71 -9.93 4.18
C ASN A 433 -4.49 -9.03 3.20
N PRO A 434 -5.77 -9.39 2.95
CA PRO A 434 -6.83 -8.48 2.55
C PRO A 434 -7.88 -8.38 3.68
N ASP A 435 -7.83 -7.34 4.51
CA ASP A 435 -8.94 -6.90 5.36
C ASP A 435 -8.63 -5.47 5.82
N ASP A 436 -9.29 -4.47 5.21
CA ASP A 436 -9.89 -3.36 5.97
C ASP A 436 -10.86 -2.58 5.08
N GLY A 437 -12.11 -2.56 5.52
CA GLY A 437 -13.21 -1.85 4.88
C GLY A 437 -13.72 -0.75 5.80
N ASN A 438 -13.82 0.45 5.23
CA ASN A 438 -14.57 1.62 5.67
C ASN A 438 -14.06 2.39 6.91
N ASP A 439 -13.37 3.51 6.65
CA ASP A 439 -13.87 4.86 7.00
C ASP A 439 -13.20 5.95 6.14
N SER A 440 -14.01 6.89 5.65
CA SER A 440 -13.71 8.14 4.91
C SER A 440 -12.46 8.24 4.01
N ILE A 441 -12.64 8.15 2.69
CA ILE A 441 -11.60 8.46 1.70
C ILE A 441 -11.47 9.98 1.56
N ASN A 442 -10.47 10.56 2.24
CA ASN A 442 -9.67 11.63 1.65
C ASN A 442 -8.57 10.95 0.82
N SER A 443 -8.38 11.43 -0.41
CA SER A 443 -7.36 10.94 -1.33
C SER A 443 -5.96 11.31 -0.81
N GLU A 444 -5.26 10.35 -0.24
CA GLU A 444 -3.80 10.42 -0.09
C GLU A 444 -3.15 9.14 -0.64
N THR A 445 -2.14 9.39 -1.45
CA THR A 445 -1.23 8.47 -2.13
C THR A 445 -0.65 7.43 -1.19
N THR A 446 -0.52 6.19 -1.68
CA THR A 446 0.16 5.06 -1.01
C THR A 446 1.60 5.41 -0.62
N TRP A 447 1.83 5.61 0.68
CA TRP A 447 3.16 5.67 1.30
C TRP A 447 3.45 4.40 2.11
N LEU A 448 4.64 4.39 2.69
CA LEU A 448 5.43 3.28 3.23
C LEU A 448 4.69 2.45 4.29
N SER A 449 5.18 1.24 4.64
CA SER A 449 4.58 0.46 5.74
C SER A 449 4.58 1.25 7.04
N GLU A 450 3.55 1.09 7.88
CA GLU A 450 3.27 1.83 9.14
C GLU A 450 4.49 2.15 10.03
N GLU A 451 5.51 1.28 10.08
CA GLU A 451 6.77 1.53 10.80
C GLU A 451 7.61 2.72 10.26
N GLU A 452 7.51 3.01 8.96
CA GLU A 452 8.26 4.10 8.29
C GLU A 452 7.46 5.42 8.28
N GLU A 453 6.14 5.36 8.43
CA GLU A 453 5.25 6.53 8.49
C GLU A 453 5.26 7.20 9.87
N GLU A 454 5.25 6.42 10.96
CA GLU A 454 5.31 6.95 12.33
C GLU A 454 6.62 7.69 12.63
N THR A 455 7.75 7.20 12.12
CA THR A 455 9.05 7.87 12.30
C THR A 455 9.12 9.19 11.52
N PHE A 456 8.39 9.31 10.41
CA PHE A 456 8.32 10.52 9.59
C PHE A 456 7.32 11.56 10.16
N TYR A 457 6.19 11.10 10.70
CA TYR A 457 5.15 11.96 11.26
C TYR A 457 5.52 12.53 12.64
N ILE A 458 6.14 11.74 13.51
CA ILE A 458 6.55 12.14 14.87
C ILE A 458 7.64 13.24 14.84
N ASN A 459 8.60 13.13 13.92
CA ASN A 459 9.63 14.16 13.79
C ASN A 459 9.08 15.49 13.21
N ASN A 460 8.01 15.47 12.42
CA ASN A 460 7.42 16.65 11.80
C ASN A 460 6.46 17.44 12.70
N LEU A 461 5.84 16.79 13.70
CA LEU A 461 4.91 17.45 14.63
C LEU A 461 5.60 18.04 15.87
N ILE A 462 6.71 17.45 16.34
CA ILE A 462 7.34 17.82 17.62
C ILE A 462 8.46 18.88 17.43
N PHE A 463 9.13 18.91 16.26
CA PHE A 463 10.15 19.92 15.95
C PHE A 463 10.09 20.44 14.50
N PRO A 464 9.12 21.29 14.15
CA PRO A 464 8.90 21.73 12.76
C PRO A 464 10.09 22.49 12.15
N GLU A 465 10.93 23.10 12.99
CA GLU A 465 12.13 23.83 12.58
C GLU A 465 13.41 22.99 12.61
N GLN A 466 13.55 21.94 13.42
CA GLN A 466 14.73 21.06 13.33
C GLN A 466 14.59 20.05 12.19
N ASN A 467 13.37 19.56 11.94
CA ASN A 467 13.13 18.51 10.94
C ASN A 467 13.13 19.03 9.48
N ARG A 468 12.82 20.31 9.28
CA ARG A 468 13.04 21.01 8.00
C ARG A 468 14.53 21.20 7.68
N PHE A 469 15.42 21.10 8.65
CA PHE A 469 16.85 21.40 8.52
C PHE A 469 17.73 20.14 8.51
N GLU A 470 17.42 19.12 9.32
CA GLU A 470 18.07 17.79 9.25
C GLU A 470 17.81 17.09 7.90
N ASN A 471 16.61 17.23 7.33
CA ASN A 471 16.28 16.67 6.03
C ASN A 471 17.09 17.32 4.89
N ARG A 472 17.26 18.66 4.86
CA ARG A 472 18.03 19.36 3.80
C ARG A 472 19.51 18.95 3.76
N TYR A 473 20.13 18.72 4.91
CA TYR A 473 21.55 18.39 5.01
C TYR A 473 21.84 16.94 4.58
N THR A 474 20.94 16.02 4.95
CA THR A 474 21.02 14.60 4.56
C THR A 474 20.71 14.42 3.06
N SER A 475 19.84 15.26 2.48
CA SER A 475 19.53 15.32 1.03
C SER A 475 20.73 15.68 0.16
N GLY A 476 21.49 16.72 0.50
CA GLY A 476 22.65 17.17 -0.29
C GLY A 476 23.80 16.16 -0.31
N LEU A 477 24.06 15.49 0.82
CA LEU A 477 25.09 14.45 0.94
C LEU A 477 24.71 13.17 0.16
N ASN A 478 23.44 12.76 0.21
CA ASN A 478 22.95 11.62 -0.55
C ASN A 478 22.92 11.92 -2.05
N PHE A 479 22.52 13.12 -2.47
CA PHE A 479 22.62 13.58 -3.85
C PHE A 479 24.06 13.51 -4.37
N MET A 480 25.02 14.06 -3.62
CA MET A 480 26.43 14.02 -4.01
C MET A 480 26.98 12.58 -4.04
N LYS A 481 26.52 11.70 -3.13
CA LYS A 481 26.84 10.26 -3.13
C LYS A 481 26.28 9.55 -4.37
N ASN A 482 25.09 9.90 -4.83
CA ASN A 482 24.45 9.32 -6.01
C ASN A 482 25.09 9.82 -7.31
N VAL A 483 25.36 11.12 -7.42
CA VAL A 483 26.12 11.70 -8.55
C VAL A 483 27.53 11.10 -8.62
N LYS A 484 28.18 10.87 -7.46
CA LYS A 484 29.48 10.21 -7.35
C LYS A 484 29.42 8.72 -7.69
N ASN A 485 28.36 8.00 -7.29
CA ASN A 485 28.12 6.61 -7.67
C ASN A 485 27.90 6.46 -9.18
N LEU A 486 27.14 7.36 -9.80
CA LEU A 486 26.97 7.42 -11.25
C LEU A 486 28.31 7.66 -11.96
N TYR A 487 29.09 8.65 -11.51
CA TYR A 487 30.42 8.91 -12.05
C TYR A 487 31.36 7.68 -11.93
N ASN A 488 31.37 7.02 -10.77
CA ASN A 488 32.23 5.87 -10.49
C ASN A 488 31.83 4.59 -11.22
N ARG A 489 30.55 4.44 -11.60
CA ARG A 489 30.05 3.33 -12.43
C ARG A 489 30.37 3.47 -13.93
N GLY A 490 31.20 4.44 -14.31
CA GLY A 490 31.75 4.59 -15.66
C GLY A 490 31.22 5.78 -16.45
N PHE A 491 30.30 6.56 -15.89
CA PHE A 491 29.72 7.74 -16.53
C PHE A 491 30.60 8.97 -16.32
N LYS A 492 31.75 8.99 -17.00
CA LYS A 492 32.74 10.07 -16.90
C LYS A 492 32.36 11.22 -17.83
N ASN A 493 31.85 12.31 -17.25
CA ASN A 493 31.59 13.57 -17.95
C ASN A 493 32.35 14.72 -17.30
N GLU A 494 32.89 15.64 -18.09
CA GLU A 494 33.74 16.74 -17.60
C GLU A 494 32.98 17.73 -16.70
N THR A 495 31.69 17.97 -16.95
CA THR A 495 30.84 18.84 -16.12
C THR A 495 30.56 18.20 -14.75
N MET A 496 30.26 16.90 -14.72
CA MET A 496 30.13 16.14 -13.46
C MET A 496 31.46 16.03 -12.72
N ARG A 497 32.58 15.85 -13.45
CA ARG A 497 33.92 15.85 -12.86
C ARG A 497 34.21 17.20 -12.19
N ARG A 498 33.86 18.30 -12.86
CA ARG A 498 33.98 19.66 -12.35
C ARG A 498 33.16 19.89 -11.09
N PHE A 499 31.89 19.50 -11.12
CA PHE A 499 30.98 19.60 -9.98
C PHE A 499 31.45 18.75 -8.78
N LEU A 500 31.89 17.50 -9.01
CA LEU A 500 32.29 16.57 -7.95
C LEU A 500 33.71 16.81 -7.40
N TYR A 501 34.63 17.33 -8.22
CA TYR A 501 36.06 17.33 -7.93
C TYR A 501 36.78 18.67 -8.12
N GLU A 502 36.18 19.68 -8.77
CA GLU A 502 36.82 20.99 -9.00
C GLU A 502 36.18 22.13 -8.19
N VAL A 503 34.94 21.98 -7.70
CA VAL A 503 34.41 22.88 -6.67
C VAL A 503 35.10 22.52 -5.36
N ASN A 504 35.96 23.38 -4.83
CA ASN A 504 36.54 23.22 -3.50
C ASN A 504 35.39 23.16 -2.49
N SER A 505 34.96 21.95 -2.14
CA SER A 505 33.89 21.68 -1.17
C SER A 505 34.18 22.36 0.17
N ILE A 506 35.45 22.54 0.52
CA ILE A 506 35.90 23.26 1.71
C ILE A 506 35.65 24.77 1.57
N ASP A 507 35.99 25.42 0.45
CA ASP A 507 35.72 26.85 0.23
C ASP A 507 34.21 27.12 0.14
N PHE A 508 33.45 26.20 -0.47
CA PHE A 508 31.99 26.27 -0.51
C PHE A 508 31.39 26.19 0.90
N LEU A 509 31.85 25.24 1.74
CA LEU A 509 31.39 25.09 3.13
C LEU A 509 31.84 26.27 4.01
N GLN A 510 33.04 26.81 3.79
CA GLN A 510 33.56 27.98 4.52
C GLN A 510 32.81 29.27 4.18
N ASN A 511 32.47 29.48 2.91
CA ASN A 511 31.76 30.68 2.45
C ASN A 511 30.25 30.66 2.78
N ASN A 512 29.67 29.50 3.03
CA ASN A 512 28.25 29.33 3.39
C ASN A 512 28.04 28.95 4.87
N PHE A 513 29.07 29.11 5.72
CA PHE A 513 29.05 28.70 7.13
C PHE A 513 27.96 29.39 7.98
N HIS A 514 27.55 30.61 7.62
CA HIS A 514 26.46 31.34 8.27
C HIS A 514 25.07 30.72 8.04
N CYS A 515 24.97 29.76 7.12
CA CYS A 515 23.77 28.97 6.85
C CYS A 515 23.85 27.56 7.47
N ILE A 516 24.86 27.26 8.29
CA ILE A 516 25.12 25.94 8.90
C ILE A 516 25.08 26.08 10.43
N ASP A 517 24.20 25.33 11.09
CA ASP A 517 24.13 25.28 12.57
C ASP A 517 25.28 24.43 13.15
N PRO A 518 26.10 24.95 14.09
CA PRO A 518 27.15 24.20 14.77
C PRO A 518 26.68 22.93 15.51
N SER A 519 25.40 22.80 15.86
CA SER A 519 24.86 21.59 16.52
C SER A 519 24.83 20.36 15.60
N CYS A 520 24.77 20.54 14.28
CA CYS A 520 24.77 19.45 13.29
C CYS A 520 26.16 18.82 13.08
N VAL A 521 27.18 19.32 13.77
CA VAL A 521 28.58 18.92 13.62
C VAL A 521 28.94 17.79 14.61
N VAL A 522 28.08 17.49 15.58
CA VAL A 522 28.34 16.53 16.67
C VAL A 522 28.44 15.07 16.17
N ASP A 523 27.81 14.73 15.04
CA ASP A 523 27.85 13.38 14.44
C ASP A 523 29.02 13.14 13.46
N TYR A 524 29.80 14.18 13.16
CA TYR A 524 31.05 14.00 12.42
C TYR A 524 32.14 13.51 13.37
N LYS A 525 32.83 12.42 13.02
CA LYS A 525 34.07 12.04 13.69
C LYS A 525 34.96 13.27 13.85
N ASP A 526 35.34 13.52 15.10
CA ASP A 526 36.14 14.60 15.71
C ASP A 526 37.32 15.17 14.85
N CYS A 527 37.75 14.46 13.82
CA CYS A 527 38.80 14.84 12.86
C CYS A 527 38.39 15.90 11.83
N MET A 528 37.12 15.97 11.39
CA MET A 528 36.70 16.94 10.37
C MET A 528 36.48 18.34 10.96
N ILE A 529 35.94 18.41 12.17
CA ILE A 529 35.84 19.65 12.97
C ILE A 529 37.24 20.24 13.17
N ARG A 530 38.22 19.41 13.54
CA ARG A 530 39.61 19.86 13.71
C ARG A 530 40.22 20.37 12.40
N ALA A 531 39.88 19.79 11.26
CA ALA A 531 40.35 20.25 9.95
C ALA A 531 39.69 21.57 9.48
N ILE A 532 38.45 21.82 9.89
CA ILE A 532 37.71 23.06 9.59
C ILE A 532 38.15 24.21 10.51
N TYR A 533 38.41 23.93 11.80
CA TYR A 533 38.71 24.96 12.81
C TYR A 533 40.20 25.20 13.08
N TYR A 534 41.08 24.21 12.89
CA TYR A 534 42.48 24.33 13.28
C TYR A 534 43.44 23.87 12.19
N LYS A 535 44.34 24.77 11.78
CA LYS A 535 45.55 24.38 11.08
C LYS A 535 46.46 23.66 12.08
N LEU A 536 46.47 22.33 12.08
CA LEU A 536 47.27 21.52 13.02
C LEU A 536 48.77 21.75 12.80
N ASP A 537 49.47 22.18 13.86
CA ASP A 537 50.93 22.35 13.89
C ASP A 537 51.60 21.06 14.36
N TYR A 538 51.79 20.14 13.41
CA TYR A 538 52.35 18.81 13.63
C TYR A 538 53.76 18.83 14.26
N GLU A 539 54.56 19.87 14.00
CA GLU A 539 55.91 20.01 14.54
C GLU A 539 55.87 20.26 16.06
N ASN A 540 54.98 21.14 16.51
CA ASN A 540 54.86 21.48 17.93
C ASN A 540 54.21 20.33 18.74
N MET A 541 53.23 19.65 18.15
CA MET A 541 52.61 18.47 18.77
C MET A 541 53.62 17.32 18.95
N ARG A 542 54.55 17.12 18.02
CA ARG A 542 55.61 16.12 18.14
C ARG A 542 56.60 16.47 19.26
N LYS A 543 56.95 17.75 19.42
CA LYS A 543 57.80 18.22 20.52
C LYS A 543 57.14 18.05 21.89
N ASN A 544 55.86 18.41 22.02
CA ASN A 544 55.16 18.36 23.31
C ASN A 544 54.89 16.93 23.81
N ASN A 545 54.85 15.94 22.91
CA ASN A 545 54.64 14.54 23.26
C ASN A 545 55.95 13.73 23.34
N ALA A 546 57.12 14.37 23.29
CA ALA A 546 58.41 13.68 23.33
C ALA A 546 58.59 12.87 24.63
N ILE A 547 58.19 13.44 25.77
CA ILE A 547 58.29 12.77 27.09
C ILE A 547 57.37 11.54 27.16
N PHE A 548 56.13 11.67 26.67
CA PHE A 548 55.19 10.54 26.63
C PHE A 548 55.67 9.43 25.68
N ASN A 549 56.29 9.81 24.56
CA ASN A 549 56.93 8.86 23.66
C ASN A 549 58.09 8.12 24.39
N GLU A 550 58.95 8.83 25.11
CA GLU A 550 60.03 8.20 25.89
C GLU A 550 59.48 7.26 26.98
N GLU A 551 58.43 7.64 27.70
CA GLU A 551 57.77 6.77 28.69
C GLU A 551 57.17 5.52 28.03
N LEU A 552 56.43 5.70 26.93
CA LEU A 552 55.81 4.60 26.20
C LEU A 552 56.87 3.63 25.66
N MET A 553 57.96 4.16 25.10
CA MET A 553 59.10 3.38 24.64
C MET A 553 59.76 2.64 25.81
N SER A 554 59.94 3.29 26.96
CA SER A 554 60.51 2.63 28.16
C SER A 554 59.65 1.47 28.67
N TYR A 555 58.32 1.58 28.58
CA TYR A 555 57.38 0.53 28.95
C TYR A 555 57.33 -0.59 27.90
N VAL A 556 57.24 -0.23 26.62
CA VAL A 556 57.15 -1.18 25.51
C VAL A 556 58.41 -2.03 25.44
N PHE A 557 59.57 -1.38 25.58
CA PHE A 557 60.89 -2.01 25.53
C PHE A 557 61.43 -2.43 26.91
N ASN A 558 60.57 -2.50 27.92
CA ASN A 558 60.97 -2.97 29.24
C ASN A 558 61.53 -4.42 29.14
N PRO A 559 62.76 -4.70 29.62
CA PRO A 559 63.41 -6.01 29.46
C PRO A 559 62.60 -7.19 29.99
N GLU A 560 61.86 -7.02 31.10
CA GLU A 560 61.01 -8.09 31.63
C GLU A 560 59.79 -8.37 30.74
N ARG A 561 59.23 -7.33 30.13
CA ARG A 561 58.13 -7.45 29.17
C ARG A 561 58.60 -8.15 27.90
N ILE A 562 59.74 -7.75 27.35
CA ILE A 562 60.33 -8.41 26.18
C ILE A 562 60.69 -9.87 26.51
N SER A 563 61.28 -10.15 27.68
CA SER A 563 61.63 -11.51 28.12
C SER A 563 60.41 -12.43 28.26
N ARG A 564 59.28 -11.90 28.74
CA ARG A 564 58.00 -12.63 28.78
C ARG A 564 57.50 -12.98 27.38
N PHE A 565 57.56 -12.04 26.44
CA PHE A 565 57.17 -12.31 25.05
C PHE A 565 58.11 -13.29 24.35
N ALA A 566 59.42 -13.16 24.55
CA ALA A 566 60.42 -14.10 24.04
C ALA A 566 60.11 -15.54 24.48
N LYS A 567 59.77 -15.74 25.77
CA LYS A 567 59.34 -17.04 26.31
C LYS A 567 58.01 -17.51 25.72
N GLN A 568 57.02 -16.62 25.60
CA GLN A 568 55.70 -16.96 25.08
C GLN A 568 55.75 -17.44 23.62
N TYR A 569 56.62 -16.84 22.81
CA TYR A 569 56.75 -17.13 21.38
C TYR A 569 57.94 -18.04 21.06
N ASN A 570 58.65 -18.54 22.08
CA ASN A 570 59.81 -19.42 21.96
C ASN A 570 60.92 -18.86 21.02
N VAL A 571 61.17 -17.56 21.13
CA VAL A 571 62.23 -16.84 20.41
C VAL A 571 63.33 -16.50 21.40
N GLU A 572 64.61 -16.67 21.04
CA GLU A 572 65.69 -16.27 21.95
C GLU A 572 65.71 -14.74 22.15
N PHE A 573 65.86 -14.33 23.40
CA PHE A 573 65.81 -12.92 23.79
C PHE A 573 66.86 -12.07 23.07
N MET A 574 68.03 -12.64 22.78
CA MET A 574 69.11 -11.97 22.05
C MET A 574 68.76 -11.72 20.58
N ASP A 575 67.95 -12.59 19.95
CA ASP A 575 67.52 -12.40 18.56
C ASP A 575 66.57 -11.21 18.43
N ILE A 576 65.72 -10.99 19.44
CA ILE A 576 64.81 -9.83 19.47
C ILE A 576 65.60 -8.54 19.69
N ILE A 577 66.57 -8.53 20.61
CA ILE A 577 67.41 -7.33 20.84
C ILE A 577 68.22 -6.96 19.59
N ASN A 578 68.78 -7.95 18.88
CA ASN A 578 69.56 -7.71 17.66
C ASN A 578 68.73 -7.16 16.48
N THR A 579 67.40 -7.14 16.57
CA THR A 579 66.51 -6.52 15.56
C THR A 579 66.09 -5.08 15.90
N LEU A 580 66.48 -4.59 17.08
CA LEU A 580 66.10 -3.26 17.58
C LEU A 580 67.23 -2.22 17.47
N ASP A 581 68.47 -2.65 17.19
CA ASP A 581 69.57 -1.81 16.68
C ASP A 581 69.49 -1.70 15.15
#